data_AF-A0A2R3MVY5-F1
#
_entry.id   AF-A0A2R3MVY5-F1
#
_cell.length_a   1.000
_cell.length_b   1.000
_cell.length_c   1.000
_cell.angle_alpha   90.00
_cell.angle_beta   90.00
_cell.angle_gamma   90.00
#
_symmetry.space_group_name_H-M   'P 1'
#
loop_
_entity.id
_entity.type
_entity.pdbx_description
1 polymer ?
#
loop_
_entity_poly.entity_id
_entity_poly.type
_entity_poly.pdbx_seq_one_letter_code
_entity_poly.pdbx_strand_id
1 'polypeptide(L)'
;MTELERKQQAEPIKGYKVFNPDWTCMGKQYTCPGKFEENIVLSMCGAGMHFCKKAGHCFNYYDFDPANHVAEVISYGDVIEVGDKCCTNKLEIVREIPWAELLAIVNTGKGNTGKGNSGDYNSGDNNSGHCNSGDENAGNYNSRSGNSGDYNSGYCNSGHFNDGDFNSGDFNSGSYNSGHFNSGDYNSGDWNECDFSSGCFNTEEQKIYFFNQPSDWTYRDWVCSEARKILSDMPKVLEYVQLSDMTDEERKKHPEAETTGGYLREMDNTETVNEWWKKLKEENKEMIMSMPNFDRRIFKQITGIDVDAV
;
A
#
# COMPACT_ATOMS: atom_id res chain seq x y z
N MET A 1 6.60 54.85 35.72
CA MET A 1 5.76 54.88 34.51
C MET A 1 6.27 53.79 33.59
N THR A 2 5.36 52.91 33.21
CA THR A 2 5.48 51.76 32.30
C THR A 2 5.84 52.20 30.88
N GLU A 3 6.81 51.54 30.26
CA GLU A 3 6.89 51.49 28.79
C GLU A 3 6.79 50.03 28.37
N LEU A 4 5.62 49.72 27.79
CA LEU A 4 5.14 48.40 27.42
C LEU A 4 6.13 47.69 26.51
N GLU A 5 6.52 46.48 26.88
CA GLU A 5 6.89 45.44 25.93
C GLU A 5 5.69 45.19 25.01
N ARG A 6 5.68 45.81 23.83
CA ARG A 6 4.74 45.46 22.77
C ARG A 6 5.06 44.03 22.32
N LYS A 7 4.39 43.04 22.91
CA LYS A 7 4.21 41.73 22.27
C LYS A 7 3.61 42.01 20.90
N GLN A 8 4.39 41.81 19.84
CA GLN A 8 3.85 41.80 18.48
C GLN A 8 2.79 40.69 18.46
N GLN A 9 1.53 41.09 18.32
CA GLN A 9 0.42 40.17 18.13
C GLN A 9 0.72 39.43 16.80
N ALA A 10 0.88 38.11 16.85
CA ALA A 10 1.08 37.31 15.65
C ALA A 10 -0.05 37.61 14.65
N GLU A 11 0.27 37.72 13.36
CA GLU A 11 -0.74 38.03 12.35
C GLU A 11 -1.85 36.96 12.36
N PRO A 12 -3.13 37.36 12.26
CA PRO A 12 -4.23 36.41 12.20
C PRO A 12 -4.06 35.39 11.07
N ILE A 13 -3.96 34.11 11.42
CA ILE A 13 -3.88 33.01 10.44
C ILE A 13 -5.30 32.51 10.17
N LYS A 14 -5.68 32.52 8.89
CA LYS A 14 -6.91 31.90 8.39
C LYS A 14 -6.70 30.42 8.14
N GLY A 15 -7.72 29.62 8.38
CA GLY A 15 -7.70 28.21 8.04
C GLY A 15 -9.05 27.55 8.21
N TYR A 16 -9.01 26.24 8.42
CA TYR A 16 -10.15 25.35 8.47
C TYR A 16 -10.09 24.49 9.71
N LYS A 17 -11.24 24.18 10.28
CA LYS A 17 -11.36 23.27 11.41
C LYS A 17 -12.55 22.36 11.22
N VAL A 18 -12.38 21.09 11.57
CA VAL A 18 -13.45 20.09 11.62
C VAL A 18 -13.89 19.91 13.08
N PHE A 19 -15.19 19.74 13.27
CA PHE A 19 -15.85 19.46 14.54
C PHE A 19 -16.73 18.22 14.36
N ASN A 20 -16.98 17.53 15.47
CA ASN A 20 -17.91 16.41 15.54
C ASN A 20 -19.35 16.88 15.21
N PRO A 21 -20.30 15.95 14.96
CA PRO A 21 -21.68 16.29 14.60
C PRO A 21 -22.44 17.10 15.66
N ASP A 22 -21.96 17.09 16.90
CA ASP A 22 -22.50 17.86 18.03
C ASP A 22 -21.77 19.18 18.26
N TRP A 23 -20.97 19.65 17.28
CA TRP A 23 -20.11 20.84 17.38
C TRP A 23 -19.04 20.75 18.47
N THR A 24 -18.65 19.55 18.87
CA THR A 24 -17.55 19.36 19.83
C THR A 24 -16.19 19.14 19.15
N CYS A 25 -15.12 19.47 19.88
CA CYS A 25 -13.76 19.08 19.54
C CYS A 25 -12.94 18.94 20.82
N MET A 26 -12.27 17.79 21.02
CA MET A 26 -11.49 17.48 22.23
C MET A 26 -12.27 17.75 23.54
N GLY A 27 -13.53 17.34 23.59
CA GLY A 27 -14.40 17.48 24.76
C GLY A 27 -14.90 18.90 25.06
N LYS A 28 -14.66 19.87 24.15
CA LYS A 28 -15.15 21.24 24.27
C LYS A 28 -16.28 21.49 23.29
N GLN A 29 -17.29 22.24 23.72
CA GLN A 29 -18.42 22.66 22.89
C GLN A 29 -18.10 23.97 22.19
N TYR A 30 -18.43 24.05 20.90
CA TYR A 30 -18.31 25.26 20.10
C TYR A 30 -19.67 25.68 19.54
N THR A 31 -19.72 26.92 19.04
CA THR A 31 -20.83 27.51 18.30
C THR A 31 -20.29 28.17 17.04
N CYS A 32 -21.09 28.18 15.98
CA CYS A 32 -20.75 28.83 14.73
C CYS A 32 -21.85 29.83 14.32
N PRO A 33 -21.52 31.12 14.12
CA PRO A 33 -20.23 31.74 14.38
C PRO A 33 -19.91 31.85 15.89
N GLY A 34 -18.65 32.09 16.25
CA GLY A 34 -18.25 32.25 17.66
C GLY A 34 -16.77 32.59 17.89
N LYS A 35 -16.47 33.18 19.04
CA LYS A 35 -15.08 33.47 19.49
C LYS A 35 -14.77 32.69 20.76
N PHE A 36 -13.63 32.02 20.75
CA PHE A 36 -13.20 31.13 21.82
C PHE A 36 -11.79 31.51 22.27
N GLU A 37 -11.57 31.48 23.57
CA GLU A 37 -10.28 31.79 24.20
C GLU A 37 -9.97 30.78 25.29
N GLU A 38 -8.70 30.39 25.39
CA GLU A 38 -8.18 29.52 26.43
C GLU A 38 -6.97 30.15 27.10
N ASN A 39 -6.97 30.21 28.42
CA ASN A 39 -5.79 30.68 29.17
C ASN A 39 -4.86 29.50 29.47
N ILE A 40 -4.06 29.11 28.47
CA ILE A 40 -3.18 27.95 28.52
C ILE A 40 -1.83 28.25 27.88
N VAL A 41 -0.83 27.40 28.18
CA VAL A 41 0.40 27.32 27.39
C VAL A 41 0.16 26.41 26.20
N LEU A 42 0.44 26.90 25.00
CA LEU A 42 0.24 26.14 23.78
C LEU A 42 1.25 24.99 23.66
N SER A 43 0.74 23.85 23.21
CA SER A 43 1.55 22.68 22.89
C SER A 43 0.98 22.01 21.65
N MET A 44 1.81 21.79 20.63
CA MET A 44 1.38 21.09 19.42
C MET A 44 0.89 19.69 19.78
N CYS A 45 -0.32 19.36 19.33
CA CYS A 45 -1.03 18.10 19.64
C CYS A 45 -1.37 17.86 21.13
N GLY A 46 -0.92 18.73 22.06
CA GLY A 46 -1.15 18.56 23.49
C GLY A 46 -2.18 19.53 24.08
N ALA A 47 -2.13 20.81 23.71
CA ALA A 47 -2.97 21.85 24.32
C ALA A 47 -3.22 23.03 23.36
N GLY A 48 -4.48 23.44 23.26
CA GLY A 48 -4.98 24.53 22.43
C GLY A 48 -5.96 24.10 21.35
N MET A 49 -6.46 25.06 20.60
CA MET A 49 -7.44 24.84 19.54
C MET A 49 -6.70 24.61 18.22
N HIS A 50 -6.74 23.37 17.72
CA HIS A 50 -6.09 23.02 16.45
C HIS A 50 -6.96 23.33 15.23
N PHE A 51 -6.31 23.78 14.16
CA PHE A 51 -6.90 24.00 12.84
C PHE A 51 -5.83 23.77 11.75
N CYS A 52 -6.22 23.69 10.49
CA CYS A 52 -5.30 23.51 9.37
C CYS A 52 -5.40 24.64 8.35
N LYS A 53 -4.30 24.99 7.70
CA LYS A 53 -4.29 26.01 6.62
C LYS A 53 -5.05 25.56 5.38
N LYS A 54 -5.15 24.24 5.16
CA LYS A 54 -5.87 23.61 4.04
C LYS A 54 -7.00 22.75 4.58
N ALA A 55 -8.19 22.86 3.98
CA ALA A 55 -9.37 22.10 4.41
C ALA A 55 -9.13 20.58 4.36
N GLY A 56 -8.59 20.07 3.25
CA GLY A 56 -8.33 18.64 3.07
C GLY A 56 -7.39 18.01 4.12
N HIS A 57 -6.50 18.81 4.71
CA HIS A 57 -5.56 18.35 5.74
C HIS A 57 -6.21 18.19 7.12
N CYS A 58 -7.38 18.81 7.36
CA CYS A 58 -8.14 18.53 8.58
C CYS A 58 -8.50 17.05 8.68
N PHE A 59 -8.77 16.43 7.53
CA PHE A 59 -9.13 15.02 7.39
C PHE A 59 -7.94 14.05 7.46
N ASN A 60 -6.79 14.51 7.94
CA ASN A 60 -5.74 13.63 8.43
C ASN A 60 -5.94 13.31 9.93
N TYR A 61 -6.88 14.02 10.58
CA TYR A 61 -7.19 13.91 12.00
C TYR A 61 -8.67 13.60 12.26
N TYR A 62 -9.50 13.67 11.22
CA TYR A 62 -10.94 13.40 11.24
C TYR A 62 -11.29 12.56 10.02
N ASP A 63 -12.30 11.71 10.16
CA ASP A 63 -12.87 11.02 9.02
C ASP A 63 -13.57 12.00 8.08
N PHE A 64 -13.49 11.74 6.77
CA PHE A 64 -14.15 12.54 5.73
C PHE A 64 -15.66 12.22 5.70
N ASP A 65 -16.35 12.66 6.76
CA ASP A 65 -17.74 12.34 7.03
C ASP A 65 -18.64 13.60 6.88
N PRO A 66 -19.70 13.57 6.04
CA PRO A 66 -20.64 14.69 5.91
C PRO A 66 -21.44 14.99 7.18
N ALA A 67 -21.45 14.12 8.19
CA ALA A 67 -22.05 14.41 9.49
C ALA A 67 -21.20 15.37 10.34
N ASN A 68 -19.90 15.48 10.06
CA ASN A 68 -19.01 16.41 10.74
C ASN A 68 -19.22 17.84 10.22
N HIS A 69 -18.98 18.82 11.09
CA HIS A 69 -19.03 20.23 10.72
C HIS A 69 -17.65 20.72 10.31
N VAL A 70 -17.55 21.42 9.19
CA VAL A 70 -16.31 22.08 8.75
C VAL A 70 -16.52 23.57 8.76
N ALA A 71 -15.58 24.32 9.32
CA ALA A 71 -15.71 25.77 9.44
C ALA A 71 -14.45 26.50 8.98
N GLU A 72 -14.64 27.70 8.44
CA GLU A 72 -13.57 28.68 8.30
C GLU A 72 -13.26 29.28 9.67
N VAL A 73 -11.98 29.34 10.00
CA VAL A 73 -11.51 29.85 11.27
C VAL A 73 -10.39 30.86 11.11
N ILE A 74 -10.30 31.78 12.07
CA ILE A 74 -9.27 32.81 12.14
C ILE A 74 -8.67 32.80 13.54
N SER A 75 -7.36 32.61 13.63
CA SER A 75 -6.64 32.82 14.89
C SER A 75 -6.48 34.31 15.18
N TYR A 76 -6.59 34.70 16.45
CA TYR A 76 -6.39 36.10 16.87
C TYR A 76 -5.60 36.23 18.18
N GLY A 77 -4.96 35.13 18.59
CA GLY A 77 -4.07 35.04 19.74
C GLY A 77 -2.70 34.50 19.35
N ASP A 78 -2.04 33.84 20.29
CA ASP A 78 -0.78 33.15 20.03
C ASP A 78 -1.04 31.91 19.15
N VAL A 79 -0.09 31.60 18.26
CA VAL A 79 -0.19 30.46 17.35
C VAL A 79 1.12 29.70 17.30
N ILE A 80 1.04 28.36 17.31
CA ILE A 80 2.14 27.47 16.95
C ILE A 80 1.80 26.79 15.61
N GLU A 81 2.76 26.71 14.72
CA GLU A 81 2.61 26.13 13.38
C GLU A 81 3.60 24.97 13.17
N VAL A 82 3.12 23.86 12.61
CA VAL A 82 3.95 22.74 12.13
C VAL A 82 3.40 22.33 10.77
N GLY A 83 4.08 22.77 9.70
CA GLY A 83 3.61 22.62 8.33
C GLY A 83 2.26 23.32 8.12
N ASP A 84 1.26 22.53 7.72
CA ASP A 84 -0.12 22.99 7.52
C ASP A 84 -1.00 22.89 8.77
N LYS A 85 -0.50 22.34 9.88
CA LYS A 85 -1.23 22.26 11.16
C LYS A 85 -0.90 23.47 12.03
N CYS A 86 -1.92 24.07 12.62
CA CYS A 86 -1.80 25.20 13.52
C CYS A 86 -2.49 24.88 14.87
N CYS A 87 -2.00 25.51 15.94
CA CYS A 87 -2.59 25.46 17.28
C CYS A 87 -2.66 26.87 17.85
N THR A 88 -3.81 27.31 18.37
CA THR A 88 -3.96 28.65 18.94
C THR A 88 -4.69 28.65 20.29
N ASN A 89 -4.45 29.69 21.10
CA ASN A 89 -5.18 29.93 22.34
C ASN A 89 -6.42 30.82 22.12
N LYS A 90 -6.57 31.43 20.95
CA LYS A 90 -7.73 32.26 20.61
C LYS A 90 -8.17 32.02 19.16
N LEU A 91 -9.37 31.46 19.00
CA LEU A 91 -9.90 31.05 17.70
C LEU A 91 -11.28 31.66 17.47
N GLU A 92 -11.46 32.28 16.31
CA GLU A 92 -12.75 32.73 15.80
C GLU A 92 -13.24 31.72 14.77
N ILE A 93 -14.43 31.18 14.98
CA ILE A 93 -15.18 30.40 14.00
C ILE A 93 -16.05 31.39 13.22
N VAL A 94 -15.72 31.60 11.95
CA VAL A 94 -16.31 32.65 11.11
C VAL A 94 -17.63 32.20 10.53
N ARG A 95 -17.65 31.01 9.94
CA ARG A 95 -18.82 30.40 9.32
C ARG A 95 -18.61 28.90 9.13
N GLU A 96 -19.72 28.19 9.00
CA GLU A 96 -19.73 26.80 8.55
C GLU A 96 -19.57 26.77 7.02
N ILE A 97 -18.88 25.74 6.54
CA ILE A 97 -18.69 25.44 5.13
C ILE A 97 -19.67 24.31 4.78
N PRO A 98 -20.67 24.57 3.92
CA PRO A 98 -21.56 23.52 3.43
C PRO A 98 -20.77 22.40 2.75
N TRP A 99 -21.22 21.15 2.91
CA TRP A 99 -20.52 19.98 2.35
C TRP A 99 -20.25 20.09 0.84
N ALA A 100 -21.20 20.63 0.07
CA ALA A 100 -21.02 20.83 -1.36
C ALA A 100 -19.91 21.84 -1.70
N GLU A 101 -19.75 22.88 -0.87
CA GLU A 101 -18.64 23.84 -1.00
C GLU A 101 -17.32 23.17 -0.60
N LEU A 102 -17.31 22.38 0.47
CA LEU A 102 -16.13 21.63 0.89
C LEU A 102 -15.63 20.69 -0.22
N LEU A 103 -16.52 19.95 -0.86
CA LEU A 103 -16.17 19.08 -1.99
C LEU A 103 -15.49 19.85 -3.13
N ALA A 104 -15.91 21.10 -3.38
CA ALA A 104 -15.28 21.98 -4.37
C ALA A 104 -13.93 22.56 -3.91
N ILE A 105 -13.69 22.66 -2.59
CA ILE A 105 -12.41 23.09 -2.02
C ILE A 105 -11.38 21.96 -2.08
N VAL A 106 -11.79 20.72 -1.80
CA VAL A 106 -10.87 19.58 -1.65
C VAL A 106 -10.67 18.76 -2.92
N ASN A 107 -11.37 19.09 -4.00
CA ASN A 107 -11.23 18.46 -5.32
C ASN A 107 -11.06 19.53 -6.41
N THR A 108 -10.39 19.17 -7.50
CA THR A 108 -10.32 20.00 -8.71
C THR A 108 -11.21 19.41 -9.79
N GLY A 109 -12.20 20.17 -10.26
CA GLY A 109 -13.19 19.73 -11.26
C GLY A 109 -14.59 19.63 -10.68
N LYS A 110 -15.49 18.93 -11.37
CA LYS A 110 -16.93 18.89 -11.07
C LYS A 110 -17.44 17.48 -10.80
N GLY A 111 -18.46 17.39 -9.95
CA GLY A 111 -19.17 16.12 -9.71
C GLY A 111 -18.35 15.08 -8.95
N ASN A 112 -17.24 15.48 -8.31
CA ASN A 112 -16.44 14.57 -7.50
C ASN A 112 -17.08 14.36 -6.13
N THR A 113 -17.02 13.13 -5.63
CA THR A 113 -17.28 12.78 -4.23
C THR A 113 -16.01 12.23 -3.61
N GLY A 114 -15.86 12.33 -2.28
CA GLY A 114 -14.58 12.05 -1.61
C GLY A 114 -13.61 13.24 -1.67
N LYS A 115 -12.32 12.97 -1.46
CA LYS A 115 -11.28 13.96 -1.22
C LYS A 115 -10.09 13.77 -2.17
N GLY A 116 -9.50 14.87 -2.62
CA GLY A 116 -8.22 14.84 -3.35
C GLY A 116 -8.33 14.44 -4.82
N ASN A 117 -9.53 14.42 -5.38
CA ASN A 117 -9.72 14.09 -6.78
C ASN A 117 -9.35 15.26 -7.71
N SER A 118 -8.79 14.93 -8.87
CA SER A 118 -8.51 15.84 -9.97
C SER A 118 -9.19 15.36 -11.25
N GLY A 119 -10.01 16.21 -11.87
CA GLY A 119 -10.86 15.87 -13.02
C GLY A 119 -12.34 15.81 -12.62
N ASP A 120 -13.18 15.12 -13.39
CA ASP A 120 -14.64 15.21 -13.23
C ASP A 120 -15.29 13.85 -12.96
N TYR A 121 -16.36 13.86 -12.16
CA TYR A 121 -17.22 12.72 -11.87
C TYR A 121 -16.51 11.51 -11.23
N ASN A 122 -15.45 11.75 -10.45
CA ASN A 122 -14.82 10.69 -9.67
C ASN A 122 -15.56 10.46 -8.35
N SER A 123 -15.64 9.20 -7.92
CA SER A 123 -16.18 8.84 -6.60
C SER A 123 -15.15 8.04 -5.83
N GLY A 124 -14.87 8.44 -4.58
CA GLY A 124 -13.77 7.93 -3.77
C GLY A 124 -12.65 8.96 -3.65
N ASP A 125 -11.47 8.54 -3.22
CA ASP A 125 -10.40 9.44 -2.84
C ASP A 125 -9.20 9.39 -3.81
N ASN A 126 -8.54 10.53 -3.98
CA ASN A 126 -7.26 10.67 -4.68
C ASN A 126 -7.24 10.14 -6.14
N ASN A 127 -8.36 10.20 -6.86
CA ASN A 127 -8.38 9.84 -8.28
C ASN A 127 -7.90 11.01 -9.15
N SER A 128 -7.21 10.69 -10.24
CA SER A 128 -6.80 11.64 -11.28
C SER A 128 -7.36 11.20 -12.63
N GLY A 129 -8.21 12.04 -13.24
CA GLY A 129 -8.89 11.78 -14.51
C GLY A 129 -10.41 11.84 -14.34
N HIS A 130 -11.16 11.08 -15.12
CA HIS A 130 -12.62 11.22 -15.19
C HIS A 130 -13.36 9.90 -14.95
N CYS A 131 -14.53 10.00 -14.31
CA CYS A 131 -15.47 8.89 -14.16
C CYS A 131 -14.89 7.67 -13.44
N ASN A 132 -13.92 7.84 -12.54
CA ASN A 132 -13.39 6.74 -11.73
C ASN A 132 -14.29 6.48 -10.52
N SER A 133 -14.35 5.23 -10.07
CA SER A 133 -15.05 4.82 -8.85
C SER A 133 -14.13 3.98 -7.96
N GLY A 134 -13.95 4.36 -6.71
CA GLY A 134 -12.95 3.82 -5.78
C GLY A 134 -11.78 4.79 -5.63
N ASP A 135 -10.61 4.31 -5.22
CA ASP A 135 -9.54 5.18 -4.72
C ASP A 135 -8.25 5.08 -5.54
N GLU A 136 -7.48 6.16 -5.61
CA GLU A 136 -6.13 6.18 -6.17
C GLU A 136 -6.03 5.73 -7.63
N ASN A 137 -7.09 5.90 -8.43
CA ASN A 137 -7.04 5.60 -9.86
C ASN A 137 -6.45 6.78 -10.63
N ALA A 138 -5.58 6.49 -11.60
CA ALA A 138 -5.05 7.43 -12.58
C ALA A 138 -5.51 7.05 -13.99
N GLY A 139 -6.15 7.98 -14.70
CA GLY A 139 -6.80 7.75 -15.99
C GLY A 139 -8.32 7.80 -15.84
N ASN A 140 -9.07 7.12 -16.72
CA ASN A 140 -10.52 7.30 -16.83
C ASN A 140 -11.30 5.99 -16.77
N TYR A 141 -12.52 6.07 -16.26
CA TYR A 141 -13.46 4.95 -16.24
C TYR A 141 -12.93 3.70 -15.52
N ASN A 142 -12.07 3.88 -14.51
CA ASN A 142 -11.62 2.77 -13.68
C ASN A 142 -12.59 2.52 -12.53
N SER A 143 -12.71 1.27 -12.10
CA SER A 143 -13.48 0.87 -10.94
C SER A 143 -12.65 0.07 -9.93
N ARG A 144 -12.96 0.23 -8.63
CA ARG A 144 -12.13 -0.15 -7.47
C ARG A 144 -10.87 0.73 -7.39
N SER A 145 -9.70 0.22 -7.03
CA SER A 145 -8.62 1.08 -6.53
C SER A 145 -7.25 0.79 -7.12
N GLY A 146 -6.43 1.85 -7.21
CA GLY A 146 -5.02 1.78 -7.59
C GLY A 146 -4.76 1.45 -9.06
N ASN A 147 -5.73 1.64 -9.95
CA ASN A 147 -5.53 1.38 -11.38
C ASN A 147 -4.85 2.56 -12.07
N SER A 148 -3.98 2.28 -13.04
CA SER A 148 -3.34 3.26 -13.91
C SER A 148 -3.64 2.94 -15.37
N GLY A 149 -4.25 3.89 -16.08
CA GLY A 149 -4.74 3.74 -17.46
C GLY A 149 -6.26 3.89 -17.49
N ASP A 150 -6.92 3.34 -18.51
CA ASP A 150 -8.36 3.56 -18.74
C ASP A 150 -9.14 2.25 -18.80
N TYR A 151 -10.40 2.29 -18.34
CA TYR A 151 -11.36 1.19 -18.42
C TYR A 151 -10.91 -0.08 -17.70
N ASN A 152 -10.19 0.04 -16.58
CA ASN A 152 -9.85 -1.11 -15.74
C ASN A 152 -10.91 -1.37 -14.67
N SER A 153 -11.18 -2.64 -14.40
CA SER A 153 -12.05 -3.13 -13.33
C SER A 153 -11.24 -4.05 -12.44
N GLY A 154 -11.09 -3.71 -11.16
CA GLY A 154 -10.24 -4.47 -10.23
C GLY A 154 -9.23 -3.62 -9.49
N TYR A 155 -8.25 -4.27 -8.88
CA TYR A 155 -7.20 -3.61 -8.10
C TYR A 155 -5.86 -3.61 -8.82
N CYS A 156 -5.17 -2.47 -8.74
CA CYS A 156 -3.76 -2.37 -9.12
C CYS A 156 -3.44 -2.81 -10.56
N ASN A 157 -4.34 -2.58 -11.51
CA ASN A 157 -4.03 -2.82 -12.93
C ASN A 157 -3.26 -1.65 -13.53
N SER A 158 -2.34 -1.95 -14.43
CA SER A 158 -1.59 -0.99 -15.23
C SER A 158 -1.81 -1.25 -16.71
N GLY A 159 -2.28 -0.26 -17.46
CA GLY A 159 -2.67 -0.37 -18.86
C GLY A 159 -4.18 -0.17 -19.03
N HIS A 160 -4.76 -0.74 -20.09
CA HIS A 160 -6.15 -0.45 -20.47
C HIS A 160 -7.01 -1.71 -20.60
N PHE A 161 -8.30 -1.57 -20.29
CA PHE A 161 -9.29 -2.63 -20.52
C PHE A 161 -8.99 -3.95 -19.78
N ASN A 162 -8.37 -3.90 -18.59
CA ASN A 162 -8.17 -5.08 -17.77
C ASN A 162 -9.36 -5.33 -16.83
N ASP A 163 -9.74 -6.58 -16.65
CA ASP A 163 -10.76 -7.02 -15.69
C ASP A 163 -10.19 -8.10 -14.76
N GLY A 164 -10.15 -7.80 -13.46
CA GLY A 164 -9.45 -8.59 -12.44
C GLY A 164 -8.30 -7.80 -11.81
N ASP A 165 -7.37 -8.46 -11.12
CA ASP A 165 -6.44 -7.77 -10.23
C ASP A 165 -4.96 -7.94 -10.65
N PHE A 166 -4.15 -6.90 -10.43
CA PHE A 166 -2.69 -6.93 -10.62
C PHE A 166 -2.24 -7.26 -12.05
N ASN A 167 -3.00 -6.87 -13.07
CA ASN A 167 -2.59 -7.04 -14.46
C ASN A 167 -1.71 -5.89 -14.94
N SER A 168 -0.72 -6.19 -15.79
CA SER A 168 0.12 -5.22 -16.48
C SER A 168 0.05 -5.46 -17.99
N GLY A 169 -0.39 -4.44 -18.73
CA GLY A 169 -0.66 -4.50 -20.17
C GLY A 169 -2.14 -4.25 -20.45
N ASP A 170 -2.64 -4.71 -21.59
CA ASP A 170 -3.99 -4.35 -22.06
C ASP A 170 -4.84 -5.58 -22.36
N PHE A 171 -6.15 -5.44 -22.16
CA PHE A 171 -7.15 -6.46 -22.49
C PHE A 171 -6.94 -7.80 -21.77
N ASN A 172 -6.46 -7.79 -20.53
CA ASN A 172 -6.36 -9.01 -19.73
C ASN A 172 -7.63 -9.24 -18.89
N SER A 173 -8.04 -10.49 -18.77
CA SER A 173 -9.07 -10.95 -17.84
C SER A 173 -8.49 -11.99 -16.89
N GLY A 174 -8.77 -11.86 -15.59
CA GLY A 174 -8.14 -12.65 -14.53
C GLY A 174 -7.10 -11.83 -13.77
N SER A 175 -6.19 -12.48 -13.07
CA SER A 175 -5.27 -11.81 -12.14
C SER A 175 -3.80 -12.15 -12.39
N TYR A 176 -2.91 -11.20 -12.07
CA TYR A 176 -1.46 -11.37 -12.17
C TYR A 176 -0.96 -11.66 -13.59
N ASN A 177 -1.61 -11.13 -14.62
CA ASN A 177 -1.14 -11.27 -16.00
C ASN A 177 -0.18 -10.14 -16.38
N SER A 178 0.86 -10.47 -17.14
CA SER A 178 1.79 -9.51 -17.75
C SER A 178 1.84 -9.71 -19.26
N GLY A 179 1.37 -8.71 -20.01
CA GLY A 179 1.26 -8.72 -21.47
C GLY A 179 -0.16 -8.37 -21.92
N HIS A 180 -0.57 -8.81 -23.10
CA HIS A 180 -1.84 -8.40 -23.69
C HIS A 180 -2.75 -9.56 -24.06
N PHE A 181 -4.06 -9.34 -23.97
CA PHE A 181 -5.08 -10.31 -24.41
C PHE A 181 -5.00 -11.67 -23.71
N ASN A 182 -4.60 -11.71 -22.43
CA ASN A 182 -4.64 -12.95 -21.66
C ASN A 182 -6.00 -13.13 -20.96
N SER A 183 -6.44 -14.37 -20.84
CA SER A 183 -7.62 -14.80 -20.10
C SER A 183 -7.23 -15.96 -19.20
N GLY A 184 -7.32 -15.76 -17.89
CA GLY A 184 -6.82 -16.68 -16.86
C GLY A 184 -5.90 -15.96 -15.89
N ASP A 185 -5.25 -16.72 -15.01
CA ASP A 185 -4.39 -16.18 -13.95
C ASP A 185 -2.90 -16.51 -14.18
N TYR A 186 -2.02 -15.62 -13.75
CA TYR A 186 -0.57 -15.81 -13.74
C TYR A 186 0.07 -16.04 -15.13
N ASN A 187 -0.43 -15.38 -16.17
CA ASN A 187 0.16 -15.47 -17.50
C ASN A 187 1.24 -14.41 -17.74
N SER A 188 2.25 -14.77 -18.52
CA SER A 188 3.26 -13.87 -19.07
C SER A 188 3.34 -14.06 -20.58
N GLY A 189 3.24 -12.97 -21.33
CA GLY A 189 3.15 -12.96 -22.79
C GLY A 189 1.75 -12.57 -23.27
N ASP A 190 1.37 -13.03 -24.47
CA ASP A 190 0.19 -12.49 -25.15
C ASP A 190 -0.75 -13.59 -25.65
N TRP A 191 -2.07 -13.34 -25.64
CA TRP A 191 -3.06 -14.26 -26.20
C TRP A 191 -3.10 -15.64 -25.53
N ASN A 192 -2.92 -15.72 -24.22
CA ASN A 192 -3.10 -16.97 -23.47
C ASN A 192 -4.55 -17.10 -22.97
N GLU A 193 -5.13 -18.30 -23.06
CA GLU A 193 -6.47 -18.64 -22.59
C GLU A 193 -6.38 -19.85 -21.63
N CYS A 194 -5.50 -19.73 -20.63
CA CYS A 194 -5.25 -20.71 -19.57
C CYS A 194 -4.57 -20.02 -18.38
N ASP A 195 -4.26 -20.77 -17.33
CA ASP A 195 -3.49 -20.26 -16.19
C ASP A 195 -2.01 -20.65 -16.31
N PHE A 196 -1.12 -19.91 -15.65
CA PHE A 196 0.30 -20.22 -15.51
C PHE A 196 1.06 -20.38 -16.84
N SER A 197 0.66 -19.67 -17.90
CA SER A 197 1.35 -19.71 -19.19
C SER A 197 2.49 -18.70 -19.27
N SER A 198 3.62 -19.10 -19.86
CA SER A 198 4.69 -18.20 -20.26
C SER A 198 4.91 -18.34 -21.77
N GLY A 199 4.21 -17.55 -22.57
CA GLY A 199 4.31 -17.61 -24.02
C GLY A 199 3.19 -16.88 -24.75
N CYS A 200 2.97 -17.28 -26.01
CA CYS A 200 1.95 -16.67 -26.86
C CYS A 200 1.01 -17.74 -27.44
N PHE A 201 -0.29 -17.42 -27.55
CA PHE A 201 -1.31 -18.28 -28.18
C PHE A 201 -1.47 -19.67 -27.52
N ASN A 202 -1.42 -19.75 -26.19
CA ASN A 202 -1.64 -21.00 -25.46
C ASN A 202 -3.08 -21.12 -24.99
N THR A 203 -3.71 -22.26 -25.21
CA THR A 203 -5.08 -22.58 -24.74
C THR A 203 -5.10 -23.67 -23.67
N GLU A 204 -3.93 -24.18 -23.30
CA GLU A 204 -3.74 -25.24 -22.30
C GLU A 204 -2.54 -24.84 -21.42
N GLU A 205 -2.55 -25.26 -20.15
CA GLU A 205 -1.43 -24.98 -19.24
C GLU A 205 -0.14 -25.61 -19.79
N GLN A 206 0.93 -24.82 -19.81
CA GLN A 206 2.22 -25.30 -20.29
C GLN A 206 2.83 -26.29 -19.30
N LYS A 207 3.43 -27.36 -19.87
CA LYS A 207 4.26 -28.29 -19.11
C LYS A 207 5.56 -27.62 -18.69
N ILE A 208 5.97 -27.86 -17.46
CA ILE A 208 7.19 -27.27 -16.89
C ILE A 208 8.38 -28.22 -17.01
N TYR A 209 9.56 -27.64 -16.87
CA TYR A 209 10.80 -28.39 -16.80
C TYR A 209 11.07 -28.82 -15.36
N PHE A 210 11.50 -30.06 -15.20
CA PHE A 210 12.14 -30.53 -13.97
C PHE A 210 13.55 -30.98 -14.30
N PHE A 211 14.53 -30.58 -13.49
CA PHE A 211 15.93 -30.98 -13.63
C PHE A 211 16.50 -30.74 -15.04
N ASN A 212 16.19 -29.58 -15.62
CA ASN A 212 16.59 -29.15 -16.96
C ASN A 212 16.07 -30.05 -18.11
N GLN A 213 15.02 -30.83 -17.87
CA GLN A 213 14.36 -31.66 -18.87
C GLN A 213 12.85 -31.40 -18.92
N PRO A 214 12.20 -31.50 -20.09
CA PRO A 214 10.75 -31.40 -20.20
C PRO A 214 10.07 -32.47 -19.34
N SER A 215 8.99 -32.12 -18.66
CA SER A 215 8.17 -33.06 -17.90
C SER A 215 6.74 -33.10 -18.42
N ASP A 216 5.93 -34.03 -17.92
CA ASP A 216 4.49 -34.05 -18.19
C ASP A 216 3.67 -33.24 -17.17
N TRP A 217 4.31 -32.63 -16.17
CA TRP A 217 3.65 -31.83 -15.14
C TRP A 217 3.45 -30.39 -15.60
N THR A 218 2.32 -29.79 -15.25
CA THR A 218 2.11 -28.34 -15.32
C THR A 218 2.64 -27.66 -14.05
N TYR A 219 2.66 -26.33 -14.03
CA TYR A 219 2.98 -25.60 -12.81
C TYR A 219 1.97 -25.88 -11.69
N ARG A 220 0.69 -26.08 -12.03
CA ARG A 220 -0.35 -26.44 -11.07
C ARG A 220 -0.06 -27.78 -10.41
N ASP A 221 0.35 -28.79 -11.18
CA ASP A 221 0.74 -30.09 -10.63
C ASP A 221 1.87 -29.94 -9.61
N TRP A 222 2.90 -29.15 -9.93
CA TRP A 222 3.97 -28.84 -8.99
C TRP A 222 3.46 -28.15 -7.73
N VAL A 223 2.66 -27.09 -7.88
CA VAL A 223 2.13 -26.30 -6.78
C VAL A 223 1.29 -27.14 -5.82
N CYS A 224 0.51 -28.09 -6.35
CA CYS A 224 -0.35 -28.97 -5.58
C CYS A 224 0.34 -30.25 -5.07
N SER A 225 1.56 -30.54 -5.54
CA SER A 225 2.28 -31.77 -5.18
C SER A 225 2.69 -31.85 -3.71
N GLU A 226 2.69 -33.06 -3.15
CA GLU A 226 3.22 -33.32 -1.80
C GLU A 226 4.73 -33.04 -1.71
N ALA A 227 5.47 -33.30 -2.80
CA ALA A 227 6.90 -32.99 -2.87
C ALA A 227 7.17 -31.49 -2.61
N ARG A 228 6.41 -30.60 -3.27
CA ARG A 228 6.52 -29.14 -3.06
C ARG A 228 6.17 -28.74 -1.64
N LYS A 229 5.15 -29.35 -1.02
CA LYS A 229 4.78 -29.09 0.38
C LYS A 229 5.91 -29.45 1.33
N ILE A 230 6.46 -30.66 1.22
CA ILE A 230 7.57 -31.12 2.07
C ILE A 230 8.80 -30.22 1.88
N LEU A 231 9.16 -29.90 0.63
CA LEU A 231 10.29 -29.03 0.33
C LEU A 231 10.10 -27.59 0.84
N SER A 232 8.86 -27.12 1.02
CA SER A 232 8.60 -25.80 1.60
C SER A 232 8.94 -25.71 3.09
N ASP A 233 9.05 -26.86 3.77
CA ASP A 233 9.47 -26.96 5.18
C ASP A 233 11.00 -27.12 5.32
N MET A 234 11.75 -27.16 4.22
CA MET A 234 13.21 -27.25 4.25
C MET A 234 13.82 -26.04 4.96
N PRO A 235 14.85 -26.23 5.82
CA PRO A 235 15.51 -25.12 6.50
C PRO A 235 15.95 -24.02 5.52
N LYS A 236 15.62 -22.77 5.84
CA LYS A 236 15.87 -21.62 4.97
C LYS A 236 17.38 -21.40 4.79
N VAL A 237 17.78 -21.18 3.54
CA VAL A 237 19.16 -20.83 3.13
C VAL A 237 19.43 -19.32 3.15
N LEU A 238 18.37 -18.52 3.27
CA LEU A 238 18.40 -17.07 3.34
C LEU A 238 17.70 -16.59 4.60
N GLU A 239 18.32 -15.63 5.28
CA GLU A 239 17.79 -14.95 6.44
C GLU A 239 17.70 -13.46 6.16
N TYR A 240 16.56 -12.84 6.49
CA TYR A 240 16.46 -11.37 6.43
C TYR A 240 16.96 -10.78 7.74
N VAL A 241 18.08 -10.07 7.69
CA VAL A 241 18.66 -9.35 8.83
C VAL A 241 18.09 -7.95 8.83
N GLN A 242 17.30 -7.64 9.87
CA GLN A 242 16.72 -6.32 10.07
C GLN A 242 17.83 -5.29 10.27
N LEU A 243 17.62 -4.07 9.77
CA LEU A 243 18.58 -2.98 9.92
C LEU A 243 18.93 -2.73 11.39
N SER A 244 18.07 -3.00 12.36
CA SER A 244 18.40 -2.87 13.80
C SER A 244 19.45 -3.86 14.28
N ASP A 245 19.50 -5.04 13.67
CA ASP A 245 20.28 -6.19 14.15
C ASP A 245 21.62 -6.31 13.41
N MET A 246 21.84 -5.47 12.39
CA MET A 246 23.07 -5.41 11.62
C MET A 246 24.24 -4.86 12.45
N THR A 247 25.36 -5.55 12.36
CA THR A 247 26.68 -5.08 12.83
C THR A 247 27.18 -3.90 11.99
N ASP A 248 28.12 -3.13 12.53
CA ASP A 248 28.73 -1.99 11.80
C ASP A 248 29.42 -2.44 10.49
N GLU A 249 29.96 -3.66 10.46
CA GLU A 249 30.56 -4.25 9.26
C GLU A 249 29.51 -4.60 8.20
N GLU A 250 28.38 -5.18 8.60
CA GLU A 250 27.26 -5.49 7.71
C GLU A 250 26.66 -4.21 7.12
N ARG A 251 26.49 -3.15 7.94
CA ARG A 251 26.01 -1.84 7.45
C ARG A 251 26.94 -1.22 6.40
N LYS A 252 28.25 -1.36 6.61
CA LYS A 252 29.24 -0.84 5.67
C LYS A 252 29.24 -1.59 4.34
N LYS A 253 28.91 -2.90 4.36
CA LYS A 253 28.82 -3.73 3.15
C LYS A 253 27.49 -3.61 2.43
N HIS A 254 26.42 -3.30 3.16
CA HIS A 254 25.06 -3.21 2.65
C HIS A 254 24.45 -1.83 2.92
N PRO A 255 24.98 -0.75 2.31
CA PRO A 255 24.41 0.59 2.47
C PRO A 255 22.96 0.67 1.95
N GLU A 256 22.55 -0.19 1.01
CA GLU A 256 21.17 -0.32 0.54
C GLU A 256 20.18 -0.67 1.66
N ALA A 257 20.65 -1.33 2.74
CA ALA A 257 19.84 -1.73 3.87
C ALA A 257 19.18 -0.56 4.60
N GLU A 258 19.74 0.66 4.50
CA GLU A 258 19.12 1.86 5.04
C GLU A 258 17.77 2.16 4.38
N THR A 259 17.64 1.85 3.08
CA THR A 259 16.41 2.05 2.32
C THR A 259 15.48 0.84 2.42
N THR A 260 16.02 -0.37 2.35
CA THR A 260 15.23 -1.61 2.36
C THR A 260 14.85 -2.09 3.76
N GLY A 261 15.33 -1.43 4.82
CA GLY A 261 15.07 -1.80 6.22
C GLY A 261 15.88 -3.00 6.72
N GLY A 262 16.87 -3.47 5.95
CA GLY A 262 17.64 -4.68 6.21
C GLY A 262 18.17 -5.29 4.92
N TYR A 263 18.80 -6.46 5.02
CA TYR A 263 19.33 -7.19 3.86
C TYR A 263 19.14 -8.70 4.01
N LEU A 264 19.18 -9.42 2.88
CA LEU A 264 19.16 -10.88 2.87
C LEU A 264 20.58 -11.42 3.00
N ARG A 265 20.82 -12.23 4.02
CA ARG A 265 22.07 -12.92 4.29
C ARG A 265 21.96 -14.39 3.89
N GLU A 266 22.95 -14.88 3.15
CA GLU A 266 23.12 -16.32 2.91
C GLU A 266 23.63 -17.01 4.18
N MET A 267 22.98 -18.12 4.54
CA MET A 267 23.36 -18.96 5.66
C MET A 267 24.04 -20.24 5.17
N ASP A 268 25.15 -20.63 5.79
CA ASP A 268 25.66 -22.00 5.64
C ASP A 268 24.83 -22.93 6.53
N ASN A 269 23.73 -23.43 5.97
CA ASN A 269 22.80 -24.33 6.63
C ASN A 269 22.94 -25.78 6.16
N THR A 270 24.05 -26.11 5.47
CA THR A 270 24.26 -27.40 4.81
C THR A 270 24.05 -28.57 5.77
N GLU A 271 24.61 -28.49 6.98
CA GLU A 271 24.47 -29.53 8.01
C GLU A 271 23.01 -29.66 8.48
N THR A 272 22.35 -28.54 8.76
CA THR A 272 20.95 -28.48 9.20
C THR A 272 19.99 -29.07 8.16
N VAL A 273 20.21 -28.76 6.88
CA VAL A 273 19.41 -29.29 5.77
C VAL A 273 19.61 -30.81 5.63
N ASN A 274 20.85 -31.29 5.77
CA ASN A 274 21.14 -32.73 5.74
C ASN A 274 20.55 -33.47 6.96
N GLU A 275 20.59 -32.88 8.16
CA GLU A 275 19.90 -33.43 9.33
C GLU A 275 18.38 -33.49 9.15
N TRP A 276 17.80 -32.43 8.60
CA TRP A 276 16.38 -32.38 8.28
C TRP A 276 16.01 -33.51 7.32
N TRP A 277 16.77 -33.68 6.24
CA TRP A 277 16.57 -34.77 5.28
C TRP A 277 16.63 -36.14 5.95
N LYS A 278 17.62 -36.40 6.82
CA LYS A 278 17.74 -37.68 7.54
C LYS A 278 16.54 -37.98 8.44
N LYS A 279 15.93 -36.95 9.04
CA LYS A 279 14.76 -37.06 9.92
C LYS A 279 13.44 -37.23 9.15
N LEU A 280 13.40 -36.97 7.84
CA LEU A 280 12.21 -37.21 7.02
C LEU A 280 11.87 -38.70 6.98
N LYS A 281 10.57 -39.00 7.00
CA LYS A 281 10.06 -40.35 6.74
C LYS A 281 10.46 -40.80 5.32
N GLU A 282 10.72 -42.09 5.14
CA GLU A 282 11.08 -42.64 3.82
C GLU A 282 10.00 -42.35 2.77
N GLU A 283 8.73 -42.45 3.13
CA GLU A 283 7.59 -42.09 2.26
C GLU A 283 7.71 -40.64 1.71
N ASN A 284 8.14 -39.70 2.55
CA ASN A 284 8.32 -38.30 2.15
C ASN A 284 9.53 -38.13 1.22
N LYS A 285 10.63 -38.85 1.49
CA LYS A 285 11.80 -38.86 0.61
C LYS A 285 11.44 -39.45 -0.74
N GLU A 286 10.67 -40.54 -0.77
CA GLU A 286 10.16 -41.15 -2.01
C GLU A 286 9.28 -40.19 -2.80
N MET A 287 8.37 -39.44 -2.14
CA MET A 287 7.56 -38.41 -2.80
C MET A 287 8.44 -37.37 -3.50
N ILE A 288 9.50 -36.87 -2.84
CA ILE A 288 10.44 -35.92 -3.44
C ILE A 288 11.21 -36.57 -4.60
N MET A 289 11.72 -37.78 -4.42
CA MET A 289 12.49 -38.49 -5.45
C MET A 289 11.63 -38.97 -6.62
N SER A 290 10.30 -38.99 -6.48
CA SER A 290 9.34 -39.35 -7.53
C SER A 290 8.98 -38.20 -8.47
N MET A 291 9.50 -37.00 -8.22
CA MET A 291 9.31 -35.86 -9.13
C MET A 291 9.79 -36.20 -10.55
N PRO A 292 9.15 -35.66 -11.60
CA PRO A 292 9.58 -35.93 -12.97
C PRO A 292 11.06 -35.63 -13.18
N ASN A 293 11.75 -36.48 -13.94
CA ASN A 293 13.17 -36.31 -14.28
C ASN A 293 14.12 -36.16 -13.08
N PHE A 294 13.78 -36.66 -11.90
CA PHE A 294 14.59 -36.47 -10.69
C PHE A 294 16.07 -36.81 -10.91
N ASP A 295 16.93 -35.78 -10.84
CA ASP A 295 18.37 -35.90 -11.00
C ASP A 295 19.04 -35.62 -9.65
N ARG A 296 19.63 -36.66 -9.06
CA ARG A 296 20.30 -36.62 -7.75
C ARG A 296 21.41 -35.58 -7.69
N ARG A 297 22.15 -35.41 -8.79
CA ARG A 297 23.28 -34.47 -8.86
C ARG A 297 22.78 -33.04 -8.89
N ILE A 298 21.78 -32.74 -9.72
CA ILE A 298 21.17 -31.41 -9.79
C ILE A 298 20.45 -31.10 -8.47
N PHE A 299 19.73 -32.07 -7.89
CA PHE A 299 19.10 -31.90 -6.58
C PHE A 299 20.13 -31.53 -5.51
N LYS A 300 21.22 -32.30 -5.39
CA LYS A 300 22.32 -32.00 -4.47
C LYS A 300 22.96 -30.64 -4.74
N GLN A 301 23.12 -30.26 -6.01
CA GLN A 301 23.68 -28.96 -6.38
C GLN A 301 22.80 -27.78 -5.90
N ILE A 302 21.48 -27.92 -5.94
CA ILE A 302 20.52 -26.87 -5.56
C ILE A 302 20.26 -26.86 -4.05
N THR A 303 20.11 -28.04 -3.43
CA THR A 303 19.65 -28.16 -2.04
C THR A 303 20.76 -28.50 -1.05
N GLY A 304 21.93 -28.94 -1.52
CA GLY A 304 23.01 -29.46 -0.68
C GLY A 304 22.76 -30.87 -0.12
N ILE A 305 21.62 -31.49 -0.45
CA ILE A 305 21.25 -32.83 0.05
C ILE A 305 21.87 -33.90 -0.83
N ASP A 306 22.69 -34.75 -0.23
CA ASP A 306 23.14 -35.99 -0.87
C ASP A 306 22.17 -37.13 -0.53
N VAL A 307 21.28 -37.43 -1.45
CA VAL A 307 20.26 -38.47 -1.27
C VAL A 307 20.83 -39.88 -1.12
N ASP A 308 22.09 -40.10 -1.53
CA ASP A 308 22.76 -41.40 -1.45
C ASP A 308 23.64 -41.53 -0.19
N ALA A 309 23.86 -40.44 0.56
CA ALA A 309 24.73 -40.40 1.74
C ALA A 309 24.03 -40.82 3.04
N VAL A 310 23.02 -41.69 2.97
CA VAL A 310 22.29 -42.22 4.14
C VAL A 310 23.10 -43.29 4.86
#